data_AF-A0AAW7MLH7-F1
#
_entry.id   AF-A0AAW7MLH7-F1
#
_cell.length_a   1.000
_cell.length_b   1.000
_cell.length_c   1.000
_cell.angle_alpha   90.00
_cell.angle_beta   90.00
_cell.angle_gamma   90.00
#
_symmetry.space_group_name_H-M   'P 1'
#
loop_
_entity.id
_entity.type
_entity.pdbx_description
1 polymer ?
#
loop_
_entity_poly.entity_id
_entity_poly.type
_entity_poly.pdbx_seq_one_letter_code
_entity_poly.pdbx_strand_id
1 'polypeptide(L)'
;MRIAKTLTIIAVLFACSAAHAEPLSIDQAMAARRALDAVQAAGVHVNASPEVRNWLLDLVSTARTSLETAQRASVRQRLMDVAIRARVAGMFLNAPALVPAAATLDTLVQAL
;
A
#
# COMPACT_ATOMS: atom_id res chain seq x y z
N MET A 1 18.61 -14.32 -35.80
CA MET A 1 17.55 -13.28 -35.94
C MET A 1 16.25 -13.53 -35.16
N ARG A 2 15.95 -14.75 -34.66
CA ARG A 2 14.69 -15.03 -33.92
C ARG A 2 14.63 -14.40 -32.50
N ILE A 3 15.77 -14.36 -31.81
CA ILE A 3 15.87 -13.87 -30.42
C ILE A 3 15.60 -12.36 -30.31
N ALA A 4 16.03 -11.57 -31.29
CA ALA A 4 15.80 -10.12 -31.31
C ALA A 4 14.31 -9.77 -31.46
N LYS A 5 13.55 -10.56 -32.23
CA LYS A 5 12.09 -10.39 -32.40
C LYS A 5 11.29 -10.76 -31.14
N THR A 6 11.70 -11.78 -30.41
CA THR A 6 11.05 -12.16 -29.14
C THR A 6 11.28 -11.13 -28.04
N LEU A 7 12.49 -10.56 -27.96
CA LEU A 7 12.82 -9.51 -26.98
C LEU A 7 12.03 -8.21 -27.22
N THR A 8 11.81 -7.83 -28.49
CA THR A 8 11.01 -6.65 -28.83
C THR A 8 9.53 -6.82 -28.49
N ILE A 9 8.96 -8.00 -28.72
CA ILE A 9 7.56 -8.28 -28.39
C ILE A 9 7.32 -8.21 -26.88
N ILE A 10 8.21 -8.78 -26.07
CA ILE A 10 8.12 -8.72 -24.60
C ILE A 10 8.27 -7.28 -24.11
N ALA A 11 9.21 -6.50 -24.66
CA ALA A 11 9.39 -5.10 -24.31
C ALA A 11 8.15 -4.24 -24.66
N VAL A 12 7.51 -4.48 -25.81
CA VAL A 12 6.29 -3.77 -26.22
C VAL A 12 5.11 -4.14 -25.34
N LEU A 13 4.97 -5.41 -24.96
CA LEU A 13 3.92 -5.86 -24.03
C LEU A 13 4.13 -5.27 -22.63
N PHE A 14 5.36 -5.21 -22.12
CA PHE A 14 5.67 -4.57 -20.84
C PHE A 14 5.46 -3.05 -20.88
N ALA A 15 5.85 -2.38 -21.96
CA ALA A 15 5.64 -0.94 -22.13
C ALA A 15 4.15 -0.58 -22.27
N CYS A 16 3.35 -1.38 -22.99
CA CYS A 16 1.90 -1.21 -23.08
C CYS A 16 1.18 -1.48 -21.75
N SER A 17 1.66 -2.47 -20.98
CA SER A 17 1.11 -2.77 -19.65
C SER A 17 1.38 -1.64 -18.65
N ALA A 18 2.53 -0.97 -18.76
CA ALA A 18 2.86 0.20 -17.95
C ALA A 18 2.07 1.46 -18.38
N ALA A 19 1.71 1.57 -19.66
CA ALA A 19 0.96 2.72 -20.19
C ALA A 19 -0.55 2.69 -19.84
N HIS A 20 -1.11 1.50 -19.54
CA HIS A 20 -2.53 1.34 -19.22
C HIS A 20 -2.86 1.32 -17.72
N ALA A 21 -1.86 1.48 -16.86
CA ALA A 21 -2.13 1.60 -15.44
C ALA A 21 -2.53 3.05 -15.15
N GLU A 22 -3.84 3.31 -15.15
CA GLU A 22 -4.40 4.61 -14.74
C GLU A 22 -3.74 5.08 -13.44
N PRO A 23 -3.19 6.30 -13.38
CA PRO A 23 -2.76 6.88 -12.12
C PRO A 23 -3.99 7.08 -11.22
N LEU A 24 -3.74 7.14 -9.91
CA LEU A 24 -4.79 7.47 -8.94
C LEU A 24 -5.33 8.88 -9.21
N SER A 25 -6.63 9.06 -9.01
CA SER A 25 -7.16 10.43 -8.92
C SER A 25 -6.59 11.13 -7.67
N ILE A 26 -6.58 12.46 -7.69
CA ILE A 26 -6.12 13.26 -6.56
C ILE A 26 -6.89 12.91 -5.28
N ASP A 27 -8.21 12.72 -5.40
CA ASP A 27 -9.07 12.35 -4.27
C ASP A 27 -8.73 10.97 -3.70
N GLN A 28 -8.47 9.99 -4.57
CA GLN A 28 -8.04 8.65 -4.17
C GLN A 28 -6.68 8.67 -3.47
N ALA A 29 -5.72 9.45 -3.99
CA ALA A 29 -4.41 9.60 -3.39
C ALA A 29 -4.47 10.31 -2.02
N MET A 30 -5.32 11.34 -1.89
CA MET A 30 -5.56 12.03 -0.63
C MET A 30 -6.25 11.14 0.40
N ALA A 31 -7.24 10.35 -0.01
CA ALA A 31 -7.91 9.39 0.86
C ALA A 31 -6.94 8.28 1.32
N ALA A 32 -6.08 7.78 0.43
CA ALA A 32 -5.04 6.80 0.77
C ALA A 32 -4.04 7.36 1.78
N ARG A 33 -3.59 8.61 1.60
CA ARG A 33 -2.74 9.32 2.57
C ARG A 33 -3.39 9.41 3.95
N ARG A 34 -4.64 9.87 4.04
CA ARG A 34 -5.37 9.97 5.32
C ARG A 34 -5.53 8.62 6.01
N ALA A 35 -5.78 7.55 5.25
CA ALA A 35 -5.89 6.20 5.80
C ALA A 35 -4.53 5.71 6.36
N LEU A 36 -3.43 5.97 5.65
CA LEU A 36 -2.08 5.68 6.13
C LEU A 36 -1.71 6.50 7.38
N ASP A 37 -2.15 7.76 7.47
CA ASP A 37 -1.94 8.62 8.64
C ASP A 37 -2.66 8.06 9.88
N ALA A 38 -3.86 7.52 9.70
CA ALA A 38 -4.62 6.89 10.77
C ALA A 38 -3.90 5.62 11.31
N VAL A 39 -3.34 4.80 10.41
CA VAL A 39 -2.53 3.64 10.81
C VAL A 39 -1.25 4.07 11.53
N GLN A 40 -0.57 5.11 11.03
CA GLN A 40 0.63 5.65 11.68
C GLN A 40 0.31 6.14 13.09
N ALA A 41 -0.76 6.94 13.26
CA ALA A 41 -1.18 7.45 14.55
C ALA A 41 -1.54 6.32 15.54
N ALA A 42 -2.31 5.33 15.07
CA ALA A 42 -2.63 4.14 15.87
C ALA A 42 -1.38 3.31 16.20
N GLY A 43 -0.42 3.21 15.28
CA GLY A 43 0.84 2.50 15.42
C GLY A 43 1.80 3.12 16.44
N VAL A 44 1.84 4.45 16.56
CA VAL A 44 2.70 5.16 17.54
C VAL A 44 2.32 4.79 18.98
N HIS A 45 1.04 4.55 19.24
CA HIS A 45 0.53 4.18 20.56
C HIS A 45 0.60 2.68 20.87
N VAL A 46 1.13 1.88 19.94
CA VAL A 46 1.38 0.46 20.17
C VAL A 46 2.54 0.33 21.19
N ASN A 47 2.17 -0.02 22.42
CA ASN A 47 3.12 -0.32 23.50
C ASN A 47 3.79 -1.69 23.36
N ALA A 48 3.31 -2.54 22.45
CA ALA A 48 3.92 -3.84 22.19
C ALA A 48 5.19 -3.68 21.35
N SER A 49 6.22 -4.48 21.69
CA SER A 49 7.57 -4.55 21.12
C SER A 49 7.96 -3.46 20.08
N PRO A 50 9.00 -2.63 20.36
CA PRO A 50 9.51 -1.60 19.44
C PRO A 50 9.76 -2.08 18.01
N GLU A 51 10.12 -3.35 17.84
CA GLU A 51 10.35 -3.99 16.55
C GLU A 51 9.10 -4.04 15.69
N VAL A 52 7.95 -4.41 16.27
CA VAL A 52 6.68 -4.53 15.55
C VAL A 52 6.13 -3.15 15.20
N ARG A 53 6.31 -2.17 16.10
CA ARG A 53 6.01 -0.77 15.81
C ARG A 53 6.85 -0.26 14.64
N ASN A 54 8.17 -0.46 14.67
CA ASN A 54 9.06 -0.02 13.60
C ASN A 54 8.74 -0.71 12.27
N TRP A 55 8.43 -1.99 12.31
CA TRP A 55 7.98 -2.76 11.14
C TRP A 55 6.71 -2.18 10.53
N LEU A 56 5.68 -1.88 11.34
CA LEU A 56 4.44 -1.26 10.87
C LEU A 56 4.70 0.13 10.25
N LEU A 57 5.54 0.95 10.90
CA LEU A 57 5.89 2.29 10.42
C LEU A 57 6.68 2.26 9.11
N ASP A 58 7.58 1.28 8.93
CA ASP A 58 8.33 1.07 7.69
C ASP A 58 7.41 0.73 6.51
N LEU A 59 6.38 -0.09 6.75
CA LEU A 59 5.37 -0.41 5.75
C LEU A 59 4.52 0.79 5.35
N VAL A 60 4.10 1.59 6.34
CA VAL A 60 3.35 2.84 6.08
C VAL A 60 4.21 3.82 5.27
N SER A 61 5.49 3.94 5.61
CA SER A 61 6.46 4.74 4.85
C SER A 61 6.58 4.26 3.40
N THR A 62 6.77 2.95 3.21
CA THR A 62 6.87 2.32 1.87
C THR A 62 5.59 2.54 1.04
N ALA A 63 4.42 2.43 1.67
CA ALA A 63 3.15 2.70 1.00
C ALA A 63 2.99 4.18 0.61
N ARG A 64 3.45 5.12 1.44
CA ARG A 64 3.48 6.55 1.13
C ARG A 64 4.40 6.86 -0.05
N THR A 65 5.62 6.31 -0.06
CA THR A 65 6.54 6.49 -1.21
C THR A 65 5.94 5.91 -2.49
N SER A 66 5.19 4.81 -2.39
CA SER A 66 4.49 4.22 -3.53
C SER A 66 3.35 5.11 -4.04
N LEU A 67 2.65 5.85 -3.16
CA LEU A 67 1.65 6.84 -3.58
C LEU A 67 2.27 7.99 -4.40
N GLU A 68 3.52 8.35 -4.13
CA GLU A 68 4.21 9.44 -4.80
C GLU A 68 4.82 9.04 -6.14
N THR A 69 5.08 7.75 -6.35
CA THR A 69 5.91 7.26 -7.46
C THR A 69 5.21 6.25 -8.37
N ALA A 70 4.03 5.74 -8.00
CA ALA A 70 3.59 4.47 -8.56
C ALA A 70 2.15 4.43 -9.11
N GLN A 71 1.98 3.50 -10.05
CA GLN A 71 0.75 3.15 -10.73
C GLN A 71 -0.32 2.58 -9.77
N ARG A 72 -1.61 2.81 -10.03
CA ARG A 72 -2.74 2.44 -9.16
C ARG A 72 -2.72 0.99 -8.65
N ALA A 73 -2.34 0.02 -9.48
CA ALA A 73 -2.25 -1.39 -9.09
C ALA A 73 -1.20 -1.64 -7.99
N SER A 74 -0.04 -0.99 -8.09
CA SER A 74 1.03 -1.11 -7.09
C SER A 74 0.63 -0.46 -5.76
N VAL A 75 -0.07 0.67 -5.81
CA VAL A 75 -0.61 1.33 -4.62
C VAL A 75 -1.66 0.45 -3.93
N ARG A 76 -2.60 -0.13 -4.69
CA ARG A 76 -3.61 -1.04 -4.13
C ARG A 76 -2.97 -2.20 -3.35
N GLN A 77 -1.96 -2.84 -3.93
CA GLN A 77 -1.25 -3.96 -3.28
C GLN A 77 -0.53 -3.51 -2.00
N ARG A 78 0.09 -2.32 -2.01
CA ARG A 78 0.77 -1.76 -0.83
C ARG A 78 -0.20 -1.42 0.30
N LEU A 79 -1.33 -0.81 -0.04
CA LEU A 79 -2.37 -0.47 0.94
C LEU A 79 -2.99 -1.73 1.56
N MET A 80 -3.18 -2.78 0.78
CA MET A 80 -3.64 -4.08 1.27
C MET A 80 -2.64 -4.73 2.22
N ASP A 81 -1.33 -4.68 1.91
CA ASP A 81 -0.28 -5.22 2.80
C ASP A 81 -0.24 -4.46 4.14
N VAL A 82 -0.42 -3.12 4.11
CA VAL A 82 -0.56 -2.31 5.34
C VAL A 82 -1.83 -2.69 6.11
N ALA A 83 -2.97 -2.86 5.45
CA ALA A 83 -4.25 -3.21 6.10
C ALA A 83 -4.16 -4.56 6.83
N ILE A 84 -3.63 -5.59 6.15
CA ILE A 84 -3.44 -6.93 6.73
C ILE A 84 -2.54 -6.83 7.97
N ARG A 85 -1.41 -6.12 7.86
CA ARG A 85 -0.43 -6.06 8.94
C ARG A 85 -0.88 -5.18 10.09
N ALA A 86 -1.63 -4.10 9.84
CA ALA A 86 -2.31 -3.34 10.87
C ALA A 86 -3.32 -4.21 11.63
N ARG A 87 -4.06 -5.08 10.94
CA ARG A 87 -4.99 -6.02 11.58
C ARG A 87 -4.27 -7.07 12.42
N VAL A 88 -3.18 -7.65 11.89
CA VAL A 88 -2.29 -8.57 12.63
C VAL A 88 -1.74 -7.88 13.87
N ALA A 89 -1.15 -6.69 13.73
CA ALA A 89 -0.66 -5.90 14.85
C ALA A 89 -1.78 -5.58 15.86
N GLY A 90 -2.99 -5.23 15.41
CA GLY A 90 -4.14 -5.02 16.28
C GLY A 90 -4.48 -6.23 17.15
N MET A 91 -4.46 -7.44 16.56
CA MET A 91 -4.74 -8.70 17.26
C MET A 91 -3.61 -9.16 18.19
N PHE A 92 -2.36 -9.07 17.74
CA PHE A 92 -1.20 -9.57 18.50
C PHE A 92 -0.74 -8.61 19.60
N LEU A 93 -0.98 -7.31 19.42
CA LEU A 93 -0.40 -6.25 20.28
C LEU A 93 -1.43 -5.60 21.19
N ASN A 94 -2.66 -6.14 21.24
CA ASN A 94 -3.80 -5.58 21.97
C ASN A 94 -3.99 -4.07 21.66
N ALA A 95 -3.89 -3.73 20.38
CA ALA A 95 -3.95 -2.36 19.89
C ALA A 95 -5.26 -2.17 19.08
N PRO A 96 -6.41 -2.01 19.75
CA PRO A 96 -7.72 -1.99 19.10
C PRO A 96 -7.89 -0.85 18.11
N ALA A 97 -7.14 0.25 18.26
CA ALA A 97 -7.12 1.39 17.35
C ALA A 97 -6.62 1.05 15.93
N LEU A 98 -5.83 -0.03 15.77
CA LEU A 98 -5.36 -0.47 14.45
C LEU A 98 -6.44 -1.20 13.64
N VAL A 99 -7.45 -1.77 14.30
CA VAL A 99 -8.56 -2.49 13.63
C VAL A 99 -9.41 -1.57 12.75
N PRO A 100 -9.93 -0.42 13.23
CA PRO A 100 -10.66 0.51 12.38
C PRO A 100 -9.75 1.17 11.33
N ALA A 101 -8.47 1.40 11.63
CA ALA A 101 -7.51 1.95 10.67
C ALA A 101 -7.18 0.96 9.52
N ALA A 102 -7.18 -0.34 9.79
CA ALA A 102 -7.10 -1.37 8.76
C ALA A 102 -8.38 -1.41 7.90
N ALA A 103 -9.55 -1.24 8.51
CA ALA A 103 -10.82 -1.25 7.78
C ALA A 103 -10.98 -0.07 6.81
N THR A 104 -10.45 1.11 7.15
CA THR A 104 -10.44 2.26 6.23
C THR A 104 -9.55 2.01 5.01
N LEU A 105 -8.40 1.35 5.20
CA LEU A 105 -7.56 0.91 4.08
C LEU A 105 -8.25 -0.14 3.20
N ASP A 106 -8.95 -1.11 3.78
CA ASP A 106 -9.68 -2.13 3.01
C ASP A 106 -10.80 -1.51 2.16
N THR A 107 -11.56 -0.58 2.72
CA THR A 107 -12.62 0.14 1.98
C THR A 107 -12.03 0.90 0.80
N LEU A 108 -10.87 1.51 1.01
CA LEU A 108 -10.17 2.24 -0.04
C LEU A 108 -9.60 1.28 -1.11
N VAL A 109 -9.02 0.14 -0.71
CA VAL A 109 -8.57 -0.91 -1.65
C VAL A 109 -9.71 -1.43 -2.53
N GLN A 110 -10.92 -1.58 -1.97
CA GLN A 110 -12.11 -1.98 -2.74
C GLN A 110 -12.60 -0.90 -3.71
N ALA A 111 -12.35 0.38 -3.42
CA ALA A 111 -12.71 1.51 -4.27
C ALA A 111 -11.65 1.84 -5.35
N LEU A 112 -10.44 1.29 -5.21
CA LEU A 112 -9.34 1.45 -6.18
C LEU A 112 -9.42 0.41 -7.27
#